data_AF-A0AAC9UG64-F1
#
_entry.id   AF-A0AAC9UG64-F1
#
_cell.length_a   1.000
_cell.length_b   1.000
_cell.length_c   1.000
_cell.angle_alpha   90.00
_cell.angle_beta   90.00
_cell.angle_gamma   90.00
#
_symmetry.space_group_name_H-M   'P 1'
#
loop_
_entity.id
_entity.type
_entity.pdbx_description
1 polymer ?
#
loop_
_entity_poly.entity_id
_entity_poly.type
_entity_poly.pdbx_seq_one_letter_code
_entity_poly.pdbx_strand_id
1 'polypeptide(L)' 'MSGRSHDCGDKLGYLKAIVEYSMRHESLGEEFTEHLKSLVN' A
#
# COMPACT_ATOMS: atom_id res chain seq x y z
N MET A 1 3.41 23.30 -1.93
CA MET A 1 2.70 22.04 -2.29
C MET A 1 3.50 20.89 -1.73
N SER A 2 3.02 20.19 -0.70
CA SER A 2 3.67 19.00 -0.17
C SER A 2 3.00 17.76 -0.74
N GLY A 3 3.69 17.03 -1.61
CA GLY A 3 3.31 15.68 -2.03
C GLY A 3 4.22 14.65 -1.35
N ARG A 4 3.77 13.40 -1.31
CA ARG A 4 4.61 12.28 -0.91
C ARG A 4 4.97 11.48 -2.16
N SER A 5 6.25 11.24 -2.38
CA SER A 5 6.76 10.34 -3.42
C SER A 5 7.11 8.98 -2.82
N HIS A 6 7.07 7.95 -3.65
CA HIS A 6 7.61 6.63 -3.35
C HIS A 6 8.82 6.40 -4.23
N ASP A 7 9.91 5.92 -3.63
CA ASP A 7 11.07 5.48 -4.41
C ASP A 7 10.80 4.08 -4.96
N CYS A 8 10.38 4.01 -6.23
CA CYS A 8 10.14 2.75 -6.91
C CYS A 8 11.41 2.19 -7.59
N GLY A 9 12.57 2.81 -7.40
CA GLY A 9 13.87 2.29 -7.85
C GLY A 9 14.44 1.23 -6.92
N ASP A 10 14.07 1.26 -5.64
CA ASP A 10 14.34 0.21 -4.67
C ASP A 10 13.16 -0.77 -4.52
N LYS A 11 13.46 -2.05 -4.31
CA LYS A 11 12.45 -3.11 -4.21
C LYS A 11 11.52 -2.88 -3.02
N LEU A 12 12.04 -2.48 -1.86
CA LEU A 12 11.21 -2.23 -0.69
C LEU A 12 10.34 -0.98 -0.89
N GLY A 13 10.89 0.07 -1.50
CA GLY A 13 10.12 1.26 -1.83
C GLY A 13 8.97 0.99 -2.81
N TYR A 14 9.19 0.17 -3.84
CA TYR A 14 8.14 -0.29 -4.75
C TYR A 14 7.04 -1.09 -4.03
N LEU A 15 7.40 -2.02 -3.15
CA LEU A 15 6.44 -2.81 -2.37
C LEU A 15 5.61 -1.93 -1.42
N LYS A 16 6.22 -0.91 -0.80
CA LYS A 16 5.50 0.07 0.03
C LYS A 16 4.48 0.86 -0.78
N ALA A 17 4.84 1.25 -2.00
CA ALA A 17 3.90 1.92 -2.90
C ALA A 17 2.71 1.02 -3.22
N ILE A 18 2.94 -0.24 -3.59
CA ILE A 18 1.86 -1.19 -3.86
C ILE A 18 0.91 -1.29 -2.67
N VAL A 19 1.43 -1.56 -1.47
CA VAL A 19 0.60 -1.71 -0.26
C VAL A 19 -0.24 -0.46 -0.01
N GLU A 20 0.36 0.73 -0.03
CA GLU A 20 -0.37 1.98 0.23
C GLU A 20 -1.45 2.28 -0.81
N TYR A 21 -1.19 2.02 -2.09
CA TYR A 21 -2.17 2.29 -3.16
C TYR A 21 -3.26 1.22 -3.24
N SER A 22 -2.93 -0.05 -2.98
CA SER A 22 -3.92 -1.14 -2.91
C SER A 22 -4.95 -0.89 -1.81
N MET A 23 -4.53 -0.40 -0.65
CA MET A 23 -5.46 -0.04 0.45
C MET A 23 -6.37 1.15 0.11
N ARG A 24 -5.98 2.01 -0.85
CA ARG A 24 -6.79 3.15 -1.32
C ARG A 24 -7.71 2.80 -2.49
N HIS A 25 -7.64 1.58 -3.01
CA HIS A 25 -8.43 1.17 -4.17
C HIS A 25 -9.93 1.10 -3.83
N GLU A 26 -10.78 1.72 -4.66
CA GLU A 26 -12.21 1.90 -4.34
C GLU A 26 -12.96 0.58 -4.10
N SER A 27 -12.67 -0.47 -4.88
CA SER A 27 -13.37 -1.76 -4.77
C SER A 27 -12.61 -2.84 -4.01
N LEU A 28 -11.30 -2.68 -3.79
CA LEU A 28 -10.44 -3.74 -3.26
C LEU A 28 -9.77 -3.34 -1.94
N GLY A 29 -9.76 -2.06 -1.60
CA GLY A 29 -8.99 -1.53 -0.47
C GLY A 29 -9.48 -2.04 0.87
N GLU A 30 -10.80 -2.20 1.05
CA GLU A 30 -11.39 -2.72 2.28
C GLU A 30 -10.97 -4.18 2.52
N GLU A 31 -11.27 -5.07 1.57
CA GLU A 31 -10.90 -6.49 1.66
C GLU A 31 -9.38 -6.68 1.83
N PHE A 32 -8.58 -5.94 1.06
CA PHE A 32 -7.12 -6.00 1.15
C PHE A 32 -6.60 -5.52 2.51
N THR A 33 -7.20 -4.48 3.08
CA THR A 33 -6.80 -3.96 4.40
C THR A 33 -7.10 -4.97 5.51
N GLU A 34 -8.27 -5.62 5.48
CA GLU A 34 -8.61 -6.67 6.44
C GLU A 34 -7.70 -7.89 6.32
N HIS A 35 -7.34 -8.29 5.09
CA HIS A 35 -6.35 -9.32 4.88
C HIS A 35 -5.00 -8.98 5.52
N LEU A 36 -4.47 -7.76 5.31
CA LEU A 36 -3.19 -7.35 5.91
C LEU A 36 -3.23 -7.36 7.43
N LYS A 37 -4.33 -6.91 8.06
CA LYS A 37 -4.50 -6.97 9.53
C LYS A 37 -4.40 -8.41 10.04
N SER A 38 -4.93 -9.38 9.30
CA SER A 38 -4.84 -10.80 9.68
C SER A 38 -3.41 -11.37 9.67
N LEU A 39 -2.50 -10.80 8.88
CA LEU A 39 -1.11 -11.26 8.75
C LEU A 39 -0.17 -10.72 9.82
N VAL A 40 -0.54 -9.62 10.48
CA VAL A 40 0.31 -8.92 11.46
C VAL A 40 -0.19 -9.08 12.90
N ASN A 41 -1.14 -9.98 13.11
CA ASN A 41 -1.63 -10.41 14.43
C ASN A 41 -0.72 -11.46 15.07
#